data_AF-A0A738NV99-F1
#
_entry.id   AF-A0A738NV99-F1
#
_cell.length_a   1.000
_cell.length_b   1.000
_cell.length_c   1.000
_cell.angle_alpha   90.00
_cell.angle_beta   90.00
_cell.angle_gamma   90.00
#
_symmetry.space_group_name_H-M   'P 1'
#
loop_
_entity.id
_entity.type
_entity.pdbx_description
1 polymer ?
#
loop_
_entity_poly.entity_id
_entity_poly.type
_entity_poly.pdbx_seq_one_letter_code
_entity_poly.pdbx_strand_id
1 'polypeptide(L)'
;MSTATDFKTLLDNIKIDNAGQISKRYGRITKALNQYFYNLDSKTANSLQVGSYGRFTGIRGISDLDMLYFLPATAWPRFRDRQSYLLQVVKTEIKKTFKNTDIRGDGQVVVVKFKNQEVEVVPV
;
A
#
# COMPACT_ATOMS: atom_id res chain seq x y z
N MET A 1 1.69 -0.04 40.61
CA MET A 1 2.17 0.78 39.47
C MET A 1 1.49 2.13 39.54
N SER A 2 2.09 3.19 39.01
CA SER A 2 1.44 4.51 38.90
C SER A 2 0.70 4.61 37.58
N THR A 3 -0.33 5.45 37.52
CA THR A 3 -1.05 5.76 36.26
C THR A 3 -0.08 6.12 35.13
N ALA A 4 0.97 6.88 35.43
CA ALA A 4 1.98 7.26 34.44
C ALA A 4 2.76 6.06 33.88
N THR A 5 3.11 5.08 34.73
CA THR A 5 3.78 3.84 34.30
C THR A 5 2.86 2.95 33.47
N ASP A 6 1.58 2.89 33.82
CA ASP A 6 0.58 2.10 33.09
C ASP A 6 0.37 2.66 31.68
N PHE A 7 0.23 3.98 31.53
CA PHE A 7 0.09 4.62 30.21
C PHE A 7 1.35 4.47 29.35
N LYS A 8 2.55 4.56 29.93
CA LYS A 8 3.80 4.28 29.18
C LYS A 8 3.83 2.86 28.65
N THR A 9 3.48 1.89 29.49
CA THR A 9 3.42 0.47 29.13
C THR A 9 2.39 0.22 28.02
N LEU A 10 1.21 0.86 28.12
CA LEU A 10 0.19 0.79 27.07
C LEU A 10 0.72 1.34 25.73
N LEU A 11 1.33 2.52 25.73
CA LEU A 11 1.87 3.14 24.51
C LEU A 11 2.96 2.27 23.88
N ASP A 12 3.82 1.65 24.67
CA ASP A 12 4.83 0.73 24.17
C ASP A 12 4.20 -0.54 23.56
N ASN A 13 3.18 -1.09 24.20
CA ASN A 13 2.49 -2.30 23.74
C ASN A 13 1.71 -2.12 22.43
N ILE A 14 1.26 -0.91 22.12
CA ILE A 14 0.50 -0.64 20.88
C ILE A 14 1.40 -0.18 19.72
N LYS A 15 2.71 -0.06 19.90
CA LYS A 15 3.62 0.32 18.80
C LYS A 15 3.64 -0.75 17.71
N ILE A 16 3.73 -0.30 16.47
CA ILE A 16 3.99 -1.16 15.32
C ILE A 16 5.30 -1.92 15.53
N ASP A 17 5.24 -3.24 15.41
CA ASP A 17 6.37 -4.16 15.61
C ASP A 17 6.85 -4.82 14.31
N ASN A 18 6.14 -4.62 13.20
CA ASN A 18 6.40 -5.28 11.91
C ASN A 18 6.71 -4.29 10.76
N ALA A 19 7.21 -3.08 11.07
CA ALA A 19 7.47 -2.02 10.09
C ALA A 19 8.37 -2.47 8.90
N GLY A 20 9.36 -3.34 9.14
CA GLY A 20 10.20 -3.89 8.07
C GLY A 20 9.42 -4.74 7.06
N GLN A 21 8.43 -5.52 7.52
CA GLN A 21 7.56 -6.31 6.64
C GLN A 21 6.63 -5.39 5.83
N ILE A 22 6.06 -4.37 6.47
CA ILE A 22 5.21 -3.37 5.83
C ILE A 22 5.99 -2.65 4.72
N SER A 23 7.19 -2.15 5.02
CA SER A 23 8.07 -1.50 4.05
C SER A 23 8.42 -2.41 2.87
N LYS A 24 8.70 -3.70 3.11
CA LYS A 24 8.96 -4.68 2.05
C LYS A 24 7.74 -4.89 1.14
N ARG A 25 6.52 -4.89 1.68
CA ARG A 25 5.28 -5.04 0.89
C ARG A 25 5.05 -3.82 0.00
N TYR A 26 5.05 -2.63 0.59
CA TYR A 26 4.94 -1.38 -0.18
C TYR A 26 5.98 -1.32 -1.28
N GLY A 27 7.26 -1.55 -0.95
CA GLY A 27 8.33 -1.42 -1.94
C GLY A 27 8.24 -2.42 -3.09
N ARG A 28 7.70 -3.62 -2.88
CA ARG A 28 7.46 -4.59 -3.96
C ARG A 28 6.29 -4.19 -4.85
N ILE A 29 5.22 -3.62 -4.28
CA ILE A 29 4.09 -3.08 -5.04
C ILE A 29 4.55 -1.88 -5.87
N THR A 30 5.25 -0.92 -5.25
CA THR A 30 5.82 0.25 -5.91
C THR A 30 6.72 -0.16 -7.08
N LYS A 31 7.64 -1.12 -6.88
CA LYS A 31 8.52 -1.61 -7.94
C LYS A 31 7.72 -2.21 -9.11
N ALA A 32 6.71 -3.04 -8.84
CA ALA A 32 5.91 -3.68 -9.88
C ALA A 32 5.24 -2.64 -10.79
N LEU A 33 4.65 -1.60 -10.18
CA LEU A 33 3.98 -0.53 -10.93
C LEU A 33 4.97 0.40 -11.63
N ASN A 34 6.11 0.71 -11.00
CA ASN A 34 7.17 1.52 -11.60
C ASN A 34 7.77 0.87 -12.84
N GLN A 35 7.95 -0.45 -12.84
CA GLN A 35 8.44 -1.18 -14.01
C GLN A 35 7.47 -1.04 -15.19
N TYR A 36 6.16 -1.03 -14.95
CA TYR A 36 5.16 -0.91 -16.00
C TYR A 36 4.94 0.53 -16.48
N PHE A 37 4.74 1.47 -15.56
CA PHE A 37 4.36 2.85 -15.92
C PHE A 37 5.56 3.75 -16.23
N TYR A 38 6.70 3.51 -15.61
CA TYR A 38 7.88 4.37 -15.69
C TYR A 38 9.13 3.68 -16.26
N ASN A 39 9.06 2.36 -16.51
CA ASN A 39 10.24 1.54 -16.83
C ASN A 39 11.39 1.74 -15.81
N LEU A 40 11.03 1.82 -14.53
CA LEU A 40 11.95 2.15 -13.44
C LEU A 40 12.06 0.99 -12.43
N ASP A 41 13.28 0.67 -11.99
CA ASP A 41 13.53 -0.26 -10.88
C ASP A 41 13.67 0.49 -9.53
N SER A 42 12.58 1.09 -9.06
CA SER A 42 12.53 1.78 -7.76
C SER A 42 11.44 1.24 -6.86
N LYS A 43 11.77 1.07 -5.58
CA LYS A 43 10.84 0.62 -4.52
C LYS A 43 10.19 1.78 -3.76
N THR A 44 10.52 3.02 -4.07
CA THR A 44 10.08 4.20 -3.30
C THR A 44 9.52 5.32 -4.16
N ALA A 45 9.98 5.44 -5.42
CA ALA A 45 9.50 6.48 -6.32
C ALA A 45 8.02 6.30 -6.67
N ASN A 46 7.31 7.40 -6.89
CA ASN A 46 5.92 7.47 -7.37
C ASN A 46 4.88 6.80 -6.46
N SER A 47 5.21 6.59 -5.18
CA SER A 47 4.24 6.09 -4.22
C SER A 47 4.37 6.80 -2.88
N LEU A 48 3.26 6.95 -2.17
CA LEU A 48 3.21 7.53 -0.83
C LEU A 48 2.40 6.62 0.09
N GLN A 49 2.97 6.31 1.25
CA GLN A 49 2.26 5.62 2.32
C GLN A 49 1.36 6.64 3.02
N VAL A 50 0.06 6.38 3.04
CA VAL A 50 -0.94 7.29 3.60
C VAL A 50 -1.75 6.57 4.68
N GLY A 51 -2.93 7.09 5.02
CA GLY A 51 -3.79 6.46 6.00
C GLY A 51 -3.25 6.51 7.42
N SER A 52 -3.71 5.59 8.26
CA SER A 52 -3.30 5.50 9.67
C SER A 52 -1.80 5.22 9.80
N TYR A 53 -1.25 4.37 8.92
CA TYR A 53 0.18 4.08 8.89
C TYR A 53 1.01 5.31 8.51
N GLY A 54 0.66 5.99 7.42
CA GLY A 54 1.38 7.19 6.94
C GLY A 54 1.29 8.39 7.89
N ARG A 55 0.26 8.46 8.75
CA ARG A 55 0.12 9.49 9.80
C ARG A 55 0.69 9.09 11.15
N PHE A 56 1.34 7.93 11.25
CA PHE A 56 1.89 7.40 12.52
C PHE A 56 0.83 7.18 13.61
N THR A 57 -0.42 6.92 13.22
CA THR A 57 -1.52 6.59 14.14
C THR A 57 -1.92 5.11 14.07
N GLY A 58 -1.29 4.34 13.18
CA GLY A 58 -1.43 2.88 13.11
C GLY A 58 -0.79 2.21 14.34
N ILE A 59 -1.48 1.21 14.89
CA ILE A 59 -1.04 0.47 16.08
C ILE A 59 -0.69 -0.97 15.74
N ARG A 60 -0.05 -1.67 16.68
CA ARG A 60 0.28 -3.10 16.60
C ARG A 60 -0.91 -3.91 16.09
N GLY A 61 -0.67 -4.73 15.07
CA GLY A 61 -1.73 -5.54 14.45
C GLY A 61 -2.57 -4.80 13.40
N ILE A 62 -2.14 -3.62 12.92
CA ILE A 62 -2.80 -2.90 11.82
C ILE A 62 -3.09 -3.83 10.63
N SER A 63 -4.38 -3.93 10.27
CA SER A 63 -4.88 -4.76 9.16
C SER A 63 -4.72 -4.04 7.82
N ASP A 64 -5.09 -2.77 7.76
CA ASP A 64 -5.28 -2.06 6.50
C ASP A 64 -4.20 -1.00 6.30
N LEU A 65 -3.57 -1.03 5.13
CA LEU A 65 -2.43 -0.22 4.77
C LEU A 65 -2.72 0.55 3.49
N ASP A 66 -2.76 1.87 3.58
CA ASP A 66 -3.13 2.72 2.44
C ASP A 66 -1.91 3.23 1.66
N MET A 67 -1.95 3.13 0.34
CA MET A 67 -0.93 3.64 -0.58
C MET A 67 -1.54 4.46 -1.70
N LEU A 68 -1.02 5.67 -1.91
CA LEU A 68 -1.18 6.38 -3.19
C LEU A 68 -0.09 5.92 -4.15
N TYR A 69 -0.46 5.68 -5.41
CA TYR A 69 0.48 5.46 -6.50
C TYR A 69 0.24 6.49 -7.61
N PHE A 70 1.24 7.34 -7.87
CA PHE A 70 1.13 8.44 -8.81
C PHE A 70 1.42 7.97 -10.23
N LEU A 71 0.42 8.04 -11.10
CA LEU A 71 0.56 7.73 -12.52
C LEU A 71 1.37 8.81 -13.23
N PRO A 72 2.13 8.47 -14.28
CA PRO A 72 2.79 9.48 -15.09
C PRO A 72 1.71 10.32 -15.81
N ALA A 73 1.94 11.62 -15.97
CA ALA A 73 0.99 12.50 -16.65
C ALA A 73 0.65 12.03 -18.08
N THR A 74 1.60 11.36 -18.74
CA THR A 74 1.41 10.74 -20.07
C THR A 74 0.38 9.61 -20.09
N ALA A 75 0.10 8.98 -18.94
CA ALA A 75 -0.93 7.97 -18.80
C ALA A 75 -2.34 8.54 -18.60
N TRP A 76 -2.48 9.82 -18.23
CA TRP A 76 -3.77 10.43 -17.93
C TRP A 76 -4.81 10.30 -19.06
N PRO A 77 -4.49 10.60 -20.34
CA PRO A 77 -5.46 10.45 -21.43
C PRO A 77 -5.97 9.02 -21.60
N ARG A 78 -5.19 8.01 -21.19
CA ARG A 78 -5.57 6.59 -21.29
C ARG A 78 -6.62 6.20 -20.23
N PHE A 79 -6.63 6.85 -19.07
CA PHE A 79 -7.36 6.38 -17.89
C PHE A 79 -8.43 7.32 -17.34
N ARG A 80 -8.41 8.61 -17.68
CA ARG A 80 -9.29 9.64 -17.10
C ARG A 80 -10.79 9.34 -17.15
N ASP A 81 -11.25 8.63 -18.16
CA ASP A 81 -12.67 8.26 -18.37
C ASP A 81 -12.88 6.74 -18.21
N ARG A 82 -11.89 6.03 -17.67
CA ARG A 82 -11.81 4.56 -17.67
C ARG A 82 -11.24 4.01 -16.35
N GLN A 83 -11.78 4.47 -15.22
CA GLN A 83 -11.31 4.12 -13.87
C GLN A 83 -11.31 2.61 -13.62
N SER A 84 -12.39 1.90 -14.00
CA SER A 84 -12.44 0.44 -13.86
C SER A 84 -11.32 -0.25 -14.65
N TYR A 85 -10.98 0.26 -15.83
CA TYR A 85 -9.88 -0.26 -16.64
C TYR A 85 -8.51 0.04 -16.00
N LEU A 86 -8.32 1.23 -15.43
CA LEU A 86 -7.12 1.55 -14.65
C LEU A 86 -6.91 0.55 -13.51
N LEU A 87 -7.95 0.26 -12.73
CA LEU A 87 -7.87 -0.71 -11.62
C LEU A 87 -7.53 -2.11 -12.13
N GLN A 88 -8.08 -2.54 -13.28
CA GLN A 88 -7.70 -3.84 -13.88
C GLN A 88 -6.23 -3.88 -14.32
N VAL A 89 -5.71 -2.78 -14.90
CA VAL A 89 -4.29 -2.68 -15.28
C VAL A 89 -3.42 -2.77 -14.03
N VAL A 90 -3.68 -1.94 -13.01
CA VAL A 90 -2.92 -1.93 -11.74
C VAL A 90 -2.93 -3.32 -11.09
N LYS A 91 -4.11 -3.93 -10.96
CA LYS A 91 -4.27 -5.30 -10.45
C LYS A 91 -3.42 -6.30 -11.24
N THR A 92 -3.48 -6.25 -12.56
CA THR A 92 -2.75 -7.18 -13.44
C THR A 92 -1.25 -7.05 -13.24
N GLU A 93 -0.73 -5.83 -13.18
CA GLU A 93 0.71 -5.58 -13.01
C GLU A 93 1.22 -6.01 -11.63
N ILE A 94 0.45 -5.76 -10.55
CA ILE A 94 0.81 -6.26 -9.21
C ILE A 94 0.79 -7.79 -9.19
N LYS A 95 -0.21 -8.43 -9.81
CA LYS A 95 -0.37 -9.89 -9.86
C LYS A 95 0.82 -10.61 -10.51
N LYS A 96 1.52 -9.98 -11.46
CA LYS A 96 2.77 -10.52 -12.04
C LYS A 96 3.85 -10.76 -10.97
N THR A 97 3.93 -9.87 -9.98
CA THR A 97 4.89 -9.96 -8.85
C THR A 97 4.40 -10.88 -7.73
N PHE A 98 3.08 -10.95 -7.54
CA PHE A 98 2.42 -11.67 -6.44
C PHE A 98 1.46 -12.74 -6.96
N LYS A 99 2.00 -13.71 -7.71
CA LYS A 99 1.21 -14.71 -8.46
C LYS A 99 0.15 -15.44 -7.60
N ASN A 100 0.52 -15.82 -6.38
CA ASN A 100 -0.33 -16.60 -5.47
C ASN A 100 -1.07 -15.75 -4.43
N THR A 101 -1.07 -14.42 -4.56
CA THR A 101 -1.74 -13.51 -3.62
C THR A 101 -3.11 -13.13 -4.16
N ASP A 102 -4.12 -13.05 -3.29
CA ASP A 102 -5.43 -12.55 -3.66
C ASP A 102 -5.34 -11.03 -3.92
N ILE A 103 -5.78 -10.63 -5.12
CA ILE A 103 -5.72 -9.24 -5.59
C ILE A 103 -7.03 -8.93 -6.32
N ARG A 104 -7.72 -7.90 -5.86
CA ARG A 104 -9.04 -7.52 -6.34
C ARG A 104 -9.15 -6.00 -6.44
N GLY A 105 -9.98 -5.54 -7.37
CA GLY A 105 -10.46 -4.14 -7.32
C GLY A 105 -11.59 -4.07 -6.30
N ASP A 106 -11.63 -2.99 -5.53
CA ASP A 106 -12.69 -2.69 -4.56
C ASP A 106 -12.92 -1.18 -4.53
N GLY A 107 -14.09 -0.72 -4.96
CA GLY A 107 -14.35 0.72 -5.11
C GLY A 107 -13.27 1.44 -5.94
N GLN A 108 -12.50 2.29 -5.27
CA GLN A 108 -11.45 3.14 -5.86
C GLN A 108 -10.03 2.56 -5.73
N VAL A 109 -9.89 1.36 -5.16
CA VAL A 109 -8.59 0.77 -4.82
C VAL A 109 -8.37 -0.59 -5.46
N VAL A 110 -7.10 -0.96 -5.57
CA VAL A 110 -6.66 -2.35 -5.75
C VAL A 110 -6.19 -2.88 -4.41
N VAL A 111 -6.89 -3.86 -3.88
CA VAL A 111 -6.58 -4.53 -2.61
C VAL A 111 -5.61 -5.69 -2.87
N VAL A 112 -4.47 -5.69 -2.18
CA VAL A 112 -3.49 -6.77 -2.18
C VAL A 112 -3.52 -7.48 -0.82
N LYS A 113 -4.14 -8.66 -0.77
CA LYS A 113 -4.43 -9.36 0.47
C LYS A 113 -3.30 -10.31 0.88
N PHE A 114 -2.56 -9.94 1.93
CA PHE A 114 -1.61 -10.83 2.59
C PHE A 114 -2.28 -11.56 3.76
N LYS A 115 -1.59 -12.57 4.32
CA LYS A 115 -2.14 -13.39 5.43
C LYS A 115 -2.60 -12.57 6.64
N ASN A 116 -1.88 -11.49 6.96
CA ASN A 116 -2.09 -10.72 8.19
C ASN A 116 -2.46 -9.25 7.95
N GLN A 117 -2.38 -8.76 6.71
CA GLN A 117 -2.62 -7.36 6.37
C GLN A 117 -3.08 -7.24 4.91
N GLU A 118 -3.82 -6.19 4.60
CA GLU A 118 -4.18 -5.80 3.24
C GLU A 118 -3.44 -4.49 2.91
N VAL A 119 -3.02 -4.35 1.65
CA VAL A 119 -2.53 -3.07 1.12
C VAL A 119 -3.53 -2.57 0.08
N GLU A 120 -4.11 -1.42 0.33
CA GLU A 120 -5.04 -0.74 -0.57
C GLU A 120 -4.27 0.28 -1.41
N VAL A 121 -4.18 0.01 -2.72
CA VAL A 121 -3.47 0.85 -3.67
C VAL A 121 -4.46 1.74 -4.41
N VAL A 122 -4.37 3.05 -4.18
CA VAL A 122 -5.13 4.09 -4.89
C VAL A 122 -4.26 4.64 -6.02
N PRO A 123 -4.51 4.29 -7.29
CA PRO A 123 -3.83 4.95 -8.41
C PRO A 123 -4.40 6.36 -8.61
N VAL A 124 -3.53 7.37 -8.62
CA VAL A 124 -3.87 8.80 -8.73
C VAL A 124 -3.13 9.51 -9.86
#